data_AF-A0A954T435-F1
#
_entry.id   AF-A0A954T435-F1
#
_cell.length_a   1.000
_cell.length_b   1.000
_cell.length_c   1.000
_cell.angle_alpha   90.00
_cell.angle_beta   90.00
_cell.angle_gamma   90.00
#
_symmetry.space_group_name_H-M   'P 1'
#
loop_
_entity.id
_entity.type
_entity.pdbx_description
1 polymer ?
#
loop_
_entity_poly.entity_id
_entity_poly.type
_entity_poly.pdbx_seq_one_letter_code
_entity_poly.pdbx_strand_id
1 'polypeptide(L)'
;MNTMQIKRQFAKIGVRSIVRLDESRFARTGVAIDVGRDGEGEFFDIAFGQGSRPEVSVVDAQPRLRHLLLMSREADGKHKFLCGHDERHWFVAAVPERASVSNVKTAFEALRPRAATNRLLRRKVKRKD
;
A
#
# COMPACT_ATOMS: atom_id res chain seq x y z
N MET A 1 -12.97 4.90 5.79
CA MET A 1 -13.58 3.82 4.96
C MET A 1 -13.87 2.63 5.86
N ASN A 2 -14.93 1.85 5.61
CA ASN A 2 -15.25 0.66 6.42
C ASN A 2 -14.55 -0.62 5.89
N THR A 3 -14.56 -1.69 6.69
CA THR A 3 -13.91 -2.97 6.37
C THR A 3 -14.36 -3.57 5.03
N MET A 4 -15.66 -3.53 4.72
CA MET A 4 -16.19 -4.08 3.47
C MET A 4 -15.72 -3.30 2.25
N GLN A 5 -15.60 -1.97 2.38
CA GLN A 5 -15.07 -1.11 1.32
C GLN A 5 -13.58 -1.38 1.08
N ILE A 6 -12.77 -1.57 2.13
CA ILE A 6 -11.36 -1.97 1.99
C ILE A 6 -11.27 -3.28 1.21
N LYS A 7 -11.97 -4.32 1.67
CA LYS A 7 -11.96 -5.64 1.02
C LYS A 7 -12.33 -5.57 -0.46
N ARG A 8 -13.35 -4.77 -0.80
CA ARG A 8 -13.78 -4.56 -2.19
C ARG A 8 -12.69 -3.89 -3.04
N GLN A 9 -11.93 -2.94 -2.51
CA GLN A 9 -10.87 -2.28 -3.28
C GLN A 9 -9.68 -3.21 -3.56
N PHE A 10 -9.28 -4.03 -2.59
CA PHE A 10 -8.26 -5.07 -2.83
C PHE A 10 -8.76 -6.13 -3.81
N ALA A 11 -10.03 -6.53 -3.74
CA ALA A 11 -10.61 -7.45 -4.72
C ALA A 11 -10.55 -6.89 -6.16
N LYS A 12 -10.65 -5.57 -6.37
CA LYS A 12 -10.51 -4.96 -7.71
C LYS A 12 -9.14 -5.16 -8.34
N ILE A 13 -8.07 -5.26 -7.54
CA ILE A 13 -6.72 -5.53 -8.05
C ILE A 13 -6.43 -7.04 -8.15
N GLY A 14 -7.39 -7.90 -7.80
CA GLY A 14 -7.28 -9.35 -7.94
C GLY A 14 -6.73 -10.06 -6.71
N VAL A 15 -6.83 -9.48 -5.51
CA VAL A 15 -6.33 -10.09 -4.27
C VAL A 15 -7.35 -10.08 -3.14
N ARG A 16 -7.28 -11.10 -2.29
CA ARG A 16 -8.04 -11.14 -1.03
C ARG A 16 -7.39 -10.22 0.01
N SER A 17 -8.19 -9.74 0.94
CA SER A 17 -7.68 -9.06 2.14
C SER A 17 -8.48 -9.42 3.38
N ILE A 18 -7.76 -9.55 4.48
CA ILE A 18 -8.30 -9.73 5.81
C ILE A 18 -8.09 -8.41 6.55
N VAL A 19 -9.13 -7.94 7.21
CA VAL A 19 -9.08 -6.72 8.01
C VAL A 19 -9.46 -7.10 9.42
N ARG A 20 -8.56 -6.85 10.38
CA ARG A 20 -8.73 -7.27 11.77
C ARG A 20 -8.33 -6.15 12.73
N LEU A 21 -8.88 -6.22 13.94
CA LEU A 21 -8.38 -5.47 15.07
C LEU A 21 -7.27 -6.29 15.71
N ASP A 22 -6.13 -5.66 15.98
CA ASP A 22 -5.04 -6.26 16.75
C ASP A 22 -5.18 -5.83 18.21
N GLU A 23 -5.73 -6.72 19.02
CA GLU A 23 -5.94 -6.53 20.45
C GLU A 23 -4.74 -6.99 21.30
N SER A 24 -3.62 -7.35 20.65
CA SER A 24 -2.44 -7.76 21.38
C SER A 24 -1.82 -6.57 22.12
N ARG A 25 -1.24 -6.83 23.31
CA ARG A 25 -0.55 -5.81 24.11
C ARG A 25 0.69 -5.22 23.41
N PHE A 26 1.17 -5.88 22.36
CA PHE A 26 2.30 -5.45 21.53
C PHE A 26 1.85 -4.90 20.18
N ALA A 27 0.55 -4.70 19.97
CA ALA A 27 0.02 -4.14 18.73
C ALA A 27 0.67 -2.78 18.47
N ARG A 28 1.15 -2.59 17.24
CA ARG A 28 1.64 -1.28 16.79
C ARG A 28 0.47 -0.31 16.83
N THR A 29 0.73 0.93 17.25
CA THR A 29 -0.25 2.01 17.09
C THR A 29 -0.48 2.26 15.60
N GLY A 30 -1.74 2.38 15.18
CA GLY A 30 -2.08 2.70 13.79
C GLY A 30 -2.40 1.50 12.91
N VAL A 31 -2.02 1.60 11.63
CA VAL A 31 -2.19 0.56 10.62
C VAL A 31 -0.91 -0.28 10.46
N ALA A 32 -1.06 -1.60 10.55
CA ALA A 32 -0.09 -2.55 10.04
C ALA A 32 -0.66 -3.26 8.79
N ILE A 33 0.18 -3.40 7.76
CA ILE A 33 -0.18 -4.10 6.52
C ILE A 33 0.94 -5.07 6.22
N ASP A 34 0.57 -6.32 5.98
CA ASP A 34 1.50 -7.37 5.60
C ASP A 34 0.87 -8.27 4.53
N VAL A 35 1.69 -9.16 3.95
CA VAL A 35 1.25 -10.20 3.03
C VAL A 35 1.31 -11.54 3.74
N GLY A 36 0.13 -12.08 4.04
CA GLY A 36 -0.03 -13.45 4.56
C GLY A 36 -0.18 -14.46 3.43
N ARG A 37 -0.12 -15.74 3.80
CA ARG A 37 -0.35 -16.87 2.88
C ARG A 37 -1.13 -17.98 3.57
N ASP A 38 -2.14 -18.50 2.89
CA ASP A 38 -2.92 -19.66 3.32
C ASP A 38 -3.08 -20.66 2.15
N GLY A 39 -3.96 -21.66 2.30
CA GLY A 39 -4.24 -22.66 1.28
C GLY A 39 -4.89 -22.12 0.00
N GLU A 40 -5.46 -20.92 0.03
CA GLU A 40 -6.06 -20.22 -1.13
C GLU A 40 -5.07 -19.25 -1.78
N GLY A 41 -3.86 -19.12 -1.25
CA GLY A 41 -2.78 -18.27 -1.77
C GLY A 41 -2.45 -17.08 -0.87
N GLU A 42 -1.76 -16.09 -1.46
CA GLU A 42 -1.37 -14.87 -0.76
C GLU A 42 -2.56 -13.91 -0.58
N PHE A 43 -2.55 -13.17 0.53
CA PHE A 43 -3.56 -12.17 0.86
C PHE A 43 -2.94 -11.00 1.63
N PHE A 44 -3.58 -9.83 1.59
CA PHE A 44 -3.18 -8.72 2.45
C PHE A 44 -3.82 -8.83 3.83
N ASP A 45 -3.01 -8.86 4.88
CA ASP A 45 -3.46 -8.73 6.28
C ASP A 45 -3.36 -7.27 6.69
N ILE A 46 -4.50 -6.66 7.04
CA ILE A 46 -4.62 -5.26 7.43
C ILE A 46 -5.09 -5.21 8.88
N ALA A 47 -4.18 -4.89 9.77
CA ALA A 47 -4.41 -4.87 11.21
C ALA A 47 -4.48 -3.43 11.72
N PHE A 48 -5.49 -3.13 12.54
CA PHE A 48 -5.60 -1.86 13.27
C PHE A 48 -5.27 -2.07 14.73
N GLY A 49 -4.32 -1.32 15.28
CA GLY A 49 -3.92 -1.42 16.68
C GLY A 49 -5.05 -1.07 17.66
N GLN A 50 -5.04 -1.71 18.83
CA GLN A 50 -6.02 -1.47 19.89
C GLN A 50 -6.16 0.02 20.24
N GLY A 51 -7.41 0.50 20.32
CA GLY A 51 -7.71 1.91 20.62
C GLY A 51 -7.47 2.88 19.47
N SER A 52 -6.86 2.44 18.36
CA SER A 52 -6.71 3.23 17.14
C SER A 52 -7.81 2.88 16.14
N ARG A 53 -8.51 3.90 15.63
CA ARG A 53 -9.40 3.80 14.47
C ARG A 53 -8.89 4.72 13.37
N PRO A 54 -7.71 4.43 12.80
CA PRO A 54 -7.13 5.26 11.76
C PRO A 54 -8.10 5.41 10.59
N GLU A 55 -8.20 6.62 10.06
CA GLU A 55 -9.01 6.86 8.87
C GLU A 55 -8.23 6.31 7.67
N VAL A 56 -8.61 5.12 7.24
CA VAL A 56 -8.03 4.49 6.04
C VAL A 56 -8.85 4.84 4.80
N SER A 57 -8.15 5.14 3.71
CA SER A 57 -8.72 5.33 2.38
C SER A 57 -7.81 4.76 1.29
N VAL A 58 -8.43 4.37 0.18
CA VAL A 58 -7.71 4.00 -1.05
C VAL A 58 -7.63 5.25 -1.91
N VAL A 59 -6.41 5.73 -2.14
CA VAL A 59 -6.14 6.96 -2.89
C VAL A 59 -6.22 6.71 -4.39
N ASP A 60 -5.67 5.59 -4.84
CA ASP A 60 -5.69 5.17 -6.24
C ASP A 60 -5.67 3.65 -6.33
N ALA A 61 -6.39 3.08 -7.30
CA ALA A 61 -6.42 1.66 -7.58
C ALA A 61 -6.28 1.44 -9.08
N GLN A 62 -5.30 0.64 -9.47
CA GLN A 62 -4.95 0.34 -10.86
C GLN A 62 -5.11 -1.17 -11.11
N PRO A 63 -6.35 -1.67 -11.37
CA PRO A 63 -6.63 -3.09 -11.59
C PRO A 63 -5.75 -3.74 -12.64
N ARG A 64 -5.53 -3.05 -13.78
CA ARG A 64 -4.68 -3.56 -14.88
C ARG A 64 -3.23 -3.76 -14.47
N LEU A 65 -2.72 -2.94 -13.56
CA LEU A 65 -1.38 -3.10 -13.01
C LEU A 65 -1.38 -4.05 -11.80
N ARG A 66 -2.56 -4.37 -11.22
CA ARG A 66 -2.72 -5.04 -9.92
C ARG A 66 -2.03 -4.29 -8.78
N HIS A 67 -2.17 -2.96 -8.76
CA HIS A 67 -1.57 -2.10 -7.75
C HIS A 67 -2.60 -1.16 -7.14
N LEU A 68 -2.42 -0.81 -5.87
CA LEU A 68 -3.28 0.08 -5.10
C LEU A 68 -2.41 0.93 -4.16
N LEU A 69 -2.76 2.21 -4.04
CA LEU A 69 -2.19 3.12 -3.07
C LEU A 69 -3.16 3.30 -1.90
N LEU A 70 -2.79 2.79 -0.74
CA LEU A 70 -3.53 2.99 0.51
C LEU A 70 -2.96 4.19 1.28
N MET A 71 -3.83 4.91 1.98
CA MET A 71 -3.45 5.93 2.96
C MET A 71 -4.12 5.64 4.30
N SER A 72 -3.33 5.70 5.37
CA SER A 72 -3.80 5.78 6.75
C SER A 72 -3.62 7.21 7.26
N ARG A 73 -4.62 7.76 7.94
CA ARG A 73 -4.48 8.99 8.71
C ARG A 73 -4.51 8.66 10.19
N GLU A 74 -3.42 9.02 10.85
CA GLU A 74 -3.13 8.76 12.27
C GLU A 74 -2.82 10.09 12.98
N ALA A 75 -2.57 10.03 14.29
CA ALA A 75 -2.32 11.22 15.10
C ALA A 75 -0.99 11.91 14.73
N ASP A 76 0.00 11.14 14.27
CA ASP A 76 1.32 11.59 13.87
C ASP A 76 1.40 12.04 12.40
N GLY A 77 0.42 11.69 11.56
CA GLY A 77 0.38 12.15 10.18
C GLY A 77 -0.39 11.26 9.22
N LYS A 78 -0.01 11.36 7.95
CA LYS A 78 -0.55 10.55 6.86
C LYS A 78 0.50 9.57 6.38
N HIS A 79 0.20 8.29 6.52
CA HIS A 79 1.07 7.20 6.08
C HIS A 79 0.52 6.60 4.80
N LYS A 80 1.38 6.33 3.81
CA LYS A 80 0.97 5.78 2.51
C LYS A 80 1.69 4.47 2.23
N PHE A 81 0.96 3.54 1.65
CA PHE A 81 1.45 2.20 1.36
C PHE A 81 1.10 1.86 -0.08
N LEU A 82 2.11 1.46 -0.86
CA LEU A 82 1.91 0.87 -2.17
C LEU A 82 1.75 -0.63 -1.99
N CYS A 83 0.56 -1.15 -2.28
CA CYS A 83 0.26 -2.57 -2.33
C CYS A 83 0.22 -3.01 -3.78
N GLY A 84 0.88 -4.11 -4.12
CA GLY A 84 0.96 -4.54 -5.51
C GLY A 84 1.35 -5.99 -5.69
N HIS A 85 1.22 -6.49 -6.91
CA HIS A 85 1.76 -7.78 -7.32
C HIS A 85 2.85 -7.55 -8.36
N ASP A 86 4.02 -8.15 -8.16
CA ASP A 86 5.12 -8.10 -9.12
C ASP A 86 5.27 -9.43 -9.88
N GLU A 87 6.45 -9.98 -10.13
CA GLU A 87 6.60 -11.18 -10.96
C GLU A 87 5.87 -12.41 -10.37
N ARG A 88 5.98 -12.63 -9.06
CA ARG A 88 5.48 -13.86 -8.40
C ARG A 88 4.74 -13.67 -7.09
N HIS A 89 4.88 -12.51 -6.46
CA HIS A 89 4.41 -12.28 -5.11
C HIS A 89 3.68 -10.95 -4.98
N TRP A 90 2.71 -10.92 -4.09
CA TRP A 90 2.19 -9.67 -3.55
C TRP A 90 3.23 -9.03 -2.64
N PHE A 91 3.23 -7.70 -2.61
CA PHE A 91 4.10 -6.93 -1.74
C PHE A 91 3.36 -5.71 -1.18
N VAL A 92 3.89 -5.20 -0.09
CA VAL A 92 3.58 -3.88 0.47
C VAL A 92 4.87 -3.08 0.61
N ALA A 93 4.83 -1.81 0.25
CA ALA A 93 5.94 -0.88 0.42
C ALA A 93 5.46 0.41 1.08
N ALA A 94 6.10 0.80 2.18
CA ALA A 94 5.88 2.11 2.78
C ALA A 94 6.42 3.21 1.85
N VAL A 95 5.58 4.18 1.52
CA VAL A 95 5.95 5.33 0.70
C VAL A 95 6.58 6.38 1.61
N PRO A 96 7.77 6.94 1.27
CA PRO A 96 8.40 7.97 2.08
C PRO A 96 7.47 9.17 2.33
N GLU A 97 7.25 9.54 3.59
CA GLU A 97 6.32 10.62 3.96
C GLU A 97 6.68 11.97 3.33
N ARG A 98 7.98 12.23 3.11
CA ARG A 98 8.49 13.43 2.42
C ARG A 98 8.13 13.50 0.93
N ALA A 99 7.65 12.41 0.33
CA ALA A 99 7.28 12.37 -1.07
C ALA A 99 5.80 12.76 -1.27
N SER A 100 5.55 13.75 -2.14
CA SER A 100 4.19 14.12 -2.52
C SER A 100 3.60 13.09 -3.49
N VAL A 101 3.06 12.00 -2.94
CA VAL A 101 2.44 10.90 -3.71
C VAL A 101 0.92 11.02 -3.68
N SER A 102 0.27 10.96 -4.85
CA SER A 102 -1.19 11.07 -4.98
C SER A 102 -1.82 9.97 -5.82
N ASN A 103 -1.02 9.07 -6.39
CA ASN A 103 -1.47 7.94 -7.19
C ASN A 103 -0.39 6.85 -7.28
N VAL A 104 -0.73 5.69 -7.85
CA VAL A 104 0.20 4.56 -7.99
C VAL A 104 1.45 4.95 -8.80
N LYS A 105 1.30 5.77 -9.85
CA LYS A 105 2.43 6.22 -10.69
C LYS A 105 3.46 7.02 -9.89
N THR A 106 3.01 8.01 -9.13
CA THR A 106 3.88 8.83 -8.26
C THR A 106 4.45 8.02 -7.09
N ALA A 107 3.75 6.98 -6.63
CA ALA A 107 4.27 6.06 -5.62
C ALA A 107 5.46 5.25 -6.17
N PHE A 108 5.37 4.70 -7.38
CA PHE A 108 6.49 4.02 -8.03
C PHE A 108 7.70 4.94 -8.20
N GLU A 109 7.48 6.21 -8.57
CA GLU A 109 8.55 7.19 -8.70
C GLU A 109 9.22 7.49 -7.35
N ALA A 110 8.43 7.64 -6.28
CA ALA A 110 8.92 7.91 -4.94
C ALA A 110 9.75 6.74 -4.35
N LEU A 111 9.39 5.51 -4.71
CA LEU A 111 10.08 4.29 -4.28
C LEU A 111 11.34 3.97 -5.12
N ARG A 112 11.53 4.66 -6.25
CA ARG A 112 12.68 4.39 -7.13
C ARG A 112 13.99 4.81 -6.47
N PRO A 113 15.00 3.93 -6.40
CA PRO A 113 16.31 4.30 -5.87
C PRO A 113 16.95 5.46 -6.65
N ARG A 114 17.61 6.39 -5.94
CA ARG A 114 18.24 7.59 -6.54
C ARG A 114 19.19 7.26 -7.69
N ALA A 115 19.97 6.19 -7.57
CA ALA A 115 20.91 5.76 -8.61
C ALA A 115 20.20 5.44 -9.93
N ALA A 116 19.05 4.74 -9.88
CA ALA A 116 18.25 4.42 -11.05
C ALA A 116 17.63 5.69 -11.66
N THR A 117 17.11 6.59 -10.84
CA THR A 117 16.56 7.88 -11.29
C THR A 117 17.62 8.73 -11.99
N ASN A 118 18.81 8.86 -11.41
CA ASN A 118 19.93 9.62 -11.99
C ASN A 118 20.35 9.05 -13.36
N ARG A 119 20.36 7.72 -13.49
CA ARG A 119 20.70 7.04 -14.74
C ARG A 119 19.67 7.32 -15.85
N LEU A 120 18.38 7.32 -15.51
CA LEU A 120 17.30 7.62 -16.47
C LEU A 120 17.37 9.07 -16.96
N LEU A 121 17.61 10.02 -16.06
CA LEU A 121 17.77 11.43 -16.40
C LEU A 121 18.97 11.65 -17.35
N ARG A 122 20.12 11.06 -17.04
CA ARG A 122 21.31 11.11 -17.93
C ARG A 122 21.04 10.55 -19.32
N ARG A 123 20.16 9.55 -19.42
CA ARG A 123 19.79 8.90 -20.70
C ARG A 123 18.64 9.60 -21.45
N LYS A 124 18.12 10.73 -20.93
CA LYS A 124 16.97 11.47 -21.53
C LYS A 124 15.77 10.57 -21.84
N VAL A 125 15.57 9.51 -21.06
CA VAL A 125 14.47 8.57 -21.28
C VAL A 125 13.16 9.32 -20.99
N LYS A 126 12.29 9.43 -22.00
CA LYS A 126 10.97 10.04 -21.83
C LYS A 126 10.17 9.23 -20.82
N ARG A 127 9.41 9.93 -19.97
CA ARG A 127 8.47 9.26 -19.06
C ARG A 127 7.43 8.54 -19.92
N LYS A 128 7.14 7.30 -19.55
CA LYS A 128 6.01 6.57 -20.16
C LYS A 128 4.74 7.09 -19.48
N ASP A 129 3.81 7.57 -20.28
CA ASP A 129 2.53 8.10 -19.81
C ASP A 129 1.64 7.00 -19.25
#